data_AF-A0A356E764-F1
#
_entry.id   AF-A0A356E764-F1
#
_cell.length_a   1.000
_cell.length_b   1.000
_cell.length_c   1.000
_cell.angle_alpha   90.00
_cell.angle_beta   90.00
_cell.angle_gamma   90.00
#
_symmetry.space_group_name_H-M   'P 1'
#
loop_
_entity.id
_entity.type
_entity.pdbx_description
1 polymer ?
#
loop_
_entity_poly.entity_id
_entity_poly.type
_entity_poly.pdbx_seq_one_letter_code
_entity_poly.pdbx_strand_id
1 'polypeptide(L)' 'DRDTKRLIVDAIVRETKACTVQTIGHILVLYRPNEDTKIQLPRK' A
#
# COMPACT_ATOMS: atom_id res chain seq x y z
N ASP A 1 -4.24 12.83 15.15
CA ASP A 1 -4.97 12.17 14.04
C ASP A 1 -4.04 11.82 12.87
N ARG A 2 -3.48 12.82 12.16
CA ARG A 2 -2.58 12.57 11.02
C ARG A 2 -1.34 11.74 11.36
N ASP A 3 -0.71 11.99 12.52
CA ASP A 3 0.43 11.20 13.00
C ASP A 3 0.04 9.75 13.36
N THR A 4 -1.10 9.56 14.02
CA THR A 4 -1.66 8.23 14.30
C THR A 4 -1.89 7.45 13.01
N LYS A 5 -2.48 8.11 12.00
CA LYS A 5 -2.70 7.49 10.68
C LYS A 5 -1.39 7.09 10.03
N ARG A 6 -0.35 7.92 10.11
CA ARG A 6 0.97 7.59 9.58
C ARG A 6 1.58 6.37 10.27
N LEU A 7 1.50 6.30 11.60
CA LEU A 7 1.97 5.13 12.36
C LEU A 7 1.26 3.83 11.95
N ILE A 8 -0.05 3.90 11.71
CA ILE A 8 -0.84 2.76 11.22
C ILE A 8 -0.37 2.34 9.81
N VAL A 9 -0.19 3.31 8.89
CA VAL A 9 0.29 3.05 7.53
C VAL A 9 1.68 2.41 7.56
N ASP A 10 2.62 2.96 8.34
CA ASP A 10 3.97 2.43 8.50
C ASP A 10 3.96 0.99 9.03
N ALA A 11 3.13 0.70 10.04
CA ALA A 11 2.99 -0.65 10.55
C ALA A 11 2.44 -1.62 9.48
N ILE A 12 1.39 -1.23 8.75
CA ILE A 12 0.82 -2.08 7.68
C ILE A 12 1.85 -2.37 6.59
N VAL A 13 2.59 -1.35 6.12
CA VAL A 13 3.61 -1.52 5.09
C VAL A 13 4.73 -2.46 5.55
N ARG A 14 5.19 -2.30 6.80
CA ARG A 14 6.23 -3.15 7.38
C ARG A 14 5.80 -4.62 7.49
N GLU A 15 4.59 -4.89 7.99
CA GLU A 15 4.10 -6.26 8.18
C GLU A 15 3.72 -6.93 6.85
N THR A 16 3.10 -6.19 5.93
CA THR A 16 2.56 -6.79 4.69
C THR A 16 3.57 -6.84 3.55
N LYS A 17 4.67 -6.08 3.63
CA LYS A 17 5.64 -5.84 2.56
C LYS A 17 4.99 -5.29 1.27
N ALA A 18 3.84 -4.61 1.40
CA ALA A 18 3.16 -3.96 0.30
C ALA A 18 3.73 -2.55 0.05
N CYS A 19 3.58 -2.05 -1.17
CA CYS A 19 3.97 -0.69 -1.54
C CYS A 19 2.77 0.26 -1.42
N THR A 20 2.98 1.43 -0.79
CA THR A 20 1.96 2.48 -0.72
C THR A 20 1.87 3.20 -2.06
N VAL A 21 0.75 3.00 -2.77
CA VAL A 21 0.50 3.65 -4.06
C VAL A 21 -0.05 5.06 -3.83
N GLN A 22 -1.03 5.20 -2.94
CA GLN A 22 -1.65 6.49 -2.67
C GLN A 22 -2.33 6.52 -1.30
N THR A 23 -2.46 7.71 -0.73
CA THR A 23 -3.32 7.96 0.43
C THR A 23 -4.22 9.15 0.10
N ILE A 24 -5.54 8.94 0.10
CA ILE A 24 -6.52 9.98 -0.22
C ILE A 24 -7.47 10.13 0.97
N GLY A 25 -7.45 11.28 1.64
CA GLY A 25 -8.29 11.52 2.81
C GLY A 25 -8.03 10.48 3.91
N HIS A 26 -9.00 9.58 4.16
CA HIS A 26 -8.88 8.45 5.10
C HIS A 26 -8.59 7.11 4.41
N ILE A 27 -8.59 7.03 3.07
CA ILE A 27 -8.34 5.82 2.28
C ILE A 27 -6.83 5.61 2.08
N LEU A 28 -6.38 4.36 2.20
CA LEU A 28 -5.01 3.89 1.93
C LEU A 28 -5.03 2.88 0.78
N VAL A 29 -4.32 3.16 -0.30
CA VAL A 29 -4.18 2.27 -1.47
C VAL A 29 -2.81 1.61 -1.43
N LEU A 30 -2.81 0.28 -1.34
CA LEU A 30 -1.60 -0.55 -1.28
C LEU A 30 -1.56 -1.49 -2.49
N TYR A 31 -0.35 -1.77 -2.99
CA TYR A 31 -0.11 -2.79 -3.99
C TYR A 31 0.93 -3.80 -3.48
N ARG A 32 0.62 -5.10 -3.62
CA ARG A 32 1.58 -6.18 -3.38
C ARG A 32 1.55 -7.13 -4.56
N PRO A 33 2.69 -7.40 -5.22
CA PRO A 33 2.74 -8.39 -6.29
C PRO A 33 2.45 -9.78 -5.72
N ASN A 34 1.76 -10.59 -6.51
CA ASN A 34 1.54 -12.01 -6.24
C ASN A 34 2.25 -12.82 -7.34
N GLU A 35 2.65 -14.06 -7.02
CA GLU A 35 3.27 -14.95 -8.00
C GLU A 35 2.34 -15.20 -9.19
N ASP A 36 1.04 -15.38 -8.90
CA ASP A 36 -0.01 -15.41 -9.91
C ASP A 36 -0.54 -13.98 -10.15
N THR A 37 0.00 -13.33 -11.19
CA THR A 37 -0.21 -11.89 -11.44
C THR A 37 -1.60 -11.63 -12.04
N LYS A 38 -2.60 -11.38 -11.19
CA LYS A 38 -3.98 -11.08 -11.62
C LYS A 38 -4.16 -9.70 -12.29
N ILE A 39 -3.27 -8.74 -12.00
CA ILE A 39 -3.30 -7.39 -12.56
C ILE A 39 -2.02 -7.18 -13.35
N GLN A 40 -2.14 -6.96 -14.66
CA GLN A 40 -1.00 -6.63 -15.51
C GLN A 40 -0.55 -5.21 -15.23
N LEU A 41 0.64 -5.04 -14.64
CA LEU A 41 1.24 -3.72 -14.52
C LEU A 41 1.82 -3.29 -15.87
N PRO A 42 1.71 -2.00 -16.21
CA PRO A 42 2.35 -1.48 -17.41
C PRO A 42 3.87 -1.70 -17.32
N ARG A 43 4.40 -2.47 -18.26
CA ARG A 43 5.84 -2.49 -18.55
C ARG A 43 6.09 -1.28 -19.45
N LYS A 44 7.01 -0.39 -19.03
CA LYS A 44 7.42 0.75 -19.85
C LYS A 44 7.85 0.32 -21.24
#